data_AF-A0A961FXB3-F1
#
_entry.id   AF-A0A961FXB3-F1
#
_cell.length_a   1.000
_cell.length_b   1.000
_cell.length_c   1.000
_cell.angle_alpha   90.00
_cell.angle_beta   90.00
_cell.angle_gamma   90.00
#
_symmetry.space_group_name_H-M   'P 1'
#
loop_
_entity.id
_entity.type
_entity.pdbx_description
1 polymer ?
#
loop_
_entity_poly.entity_id
_entity_poly.type
_entity_poly.pdbx_seq_one_letter_code
_entity_poly.pdbx_strand_id
1 'polypeptide(L)'
;MDRKRVRDWLLGQQYRDIHPYTDAPPGGWAWTDLPGGVPDADDTPGALLALKLLADGDSEADCRAAAERGIVWLLNLQNRDGGLPTFCRGWGALPFDRSSPDLTAHTLRAWAAWDKEMPAALRWRIDRATRRALTYLWKNQHADGSWTPLWFGNQDLVTETNPTYGTALVLRALRGLEPRLDAAERARAARGESWLLANQNGDGGWGGGGGTRSSLEETALAVAALAEPGRNASEATEAVSRGERWLAAATKNGTEFPAAPIGFYFAKLWYFERLYPMIWATEAWERVAARNEAG
;
A
#
# COMPACT_ATOMS: atom_id res chain seq x y z
N MET A 1 6.31 -20.55 -16.13
CA MET A 1 7.73 -20.72 -15.77
C MET A 1 8.21 -19.63 -14.80
N ASP A 2 7.79 -18.38 -14.98
CA ASP A 2 8.24 -17.26 -14.13
C ASP A 2 7.58 -17.21 -12.73
N ARG A 3 6.26 -17.43 -12.63
CA ARG A 3 5.50 -17.38 -11.36
C ARG A 3 6.09 -18.26 -10.24
N LYS A 4 6.41 -19.52 -10.57
CA LYS A 4 7.05 -20.47 -9.64
C LYS A 4 8.41 -19.95 -9.17
N ARG A 5 9.23 -19.44 -10.09
CA ARG A 5 10.56 -18.89 -9.77
C ARG A 5 10.45 -17.70 -8.81
N VAL A 6 9.54 -16.77 -9.07
CA VAL A 6 9.31 -15.59 -8.20
C VAL A 6 8.84 -16.03 -6.82
N ARG A 7 7.88 -16.96 -6.75
CA ARG A 7 7.40 -17.52 -5.47
C ARG A 7 8.52 -18.18 -4.68
N ASP A 8 9.24 -19.11 -5.30
CA ASP A 8 10.28 -19.88 -4.63
C ASP A 8 11.43 -18.95 -4.19
N TRP A 9 11.73 -17.90 -4.96
CA TRP A 9 12.65 -16.83 -4.56
C TRP A 9 12.15 -16.06 -3.33
N LEU A 10 10.89 -15.62 -3.31
CA LEU A 10 10.28 -14.93 -2.15
C LEU A 10 10.31 -15.81 -0.89
N LEU A 11 9.97 -17.11 -1.02
CA LEU A 11 10.06 -18.07 0.10
C LEU A 11 11.49 -18.23 0.64
N GLY A 12 12.48 -18.09 -0.25
CA GLY A 12 13.90 -18.10 0.08
C GLY A 12 14.40 -16.82 0.75
N GLN A 13 13.77 -15.67 0.50
CA GLN A 13 14.16 -14.37 1.09
C GLN A 13 13.58 -14.12 2.50
N GLN A 14 12.66 -14.95 2.98
CA GLN A 14 12.09 -14.74 4.31
C GLN A 14 13.15 -14.94 5.40
N TYR A 15 13.27 -13.97 6.30
CA TYR A 15 14.13 -14.12 7.48
C TYR A 15 13.61 -15.24 8.39
N ARG A 16 14.44 -16.25 8.65
CA ARG A 16 14.10 -17.41 9.51
C ARG A 16 14.82 -17.42 10.85
N ASP A 17 15.84 -16.60 10.98
CA ASP A 17 16.62 -16.39 12.20
C ASP A 17 16.52 -14.93 12.66
N ILE A 18 16.94 -14.67 13.89
CA ILE A 18 17.03 -13.30 14.44
C ILE A 18 18.04 -12.50 13.58
N HIS A 19 17.66 -11.29 13.17
CA HIS A 19 18.51 -10.46 12.33
C HIS A 19 19.79 -10.04 13.08
N PRO A 20 20.99 -10.32 12.55
CA PRO A 20 22.24 -10.28 13.32
C PRO A 20 22.72 -8.88 13.74
N TYR A 21 22.15 -7.81 13.15
CA TYR A 21 22.56 -6.42 13.43
C TYR A 21 21.51 -5.61 14.18
N THR A 22 20.26 -6.08 14.25
CA THR A 22 19.13 -5.32 14.78
C THR A 22 18.30 -6.09 15.80
N ASP A 23 18.61 -7.37 16.01
CA ASP A 23 17.85 -8.31 16.83
C ASP A 23 16.36 -8.42 16.42
N ALA A 24 16.03 -8.03 15.18
CA ALA A 24 14.68 -8.15 14.66
C ALA A 24 14.26 -9.64 14.65
N PRO A 25 13.07 -9.98 15.19
CA PRO A 25 12.58 -11.35 15.15
C PRO A 25 12.46 -11.88 13.71
N PRO A 26 12.54 -13.21 13.50
CA PRO A 26 12.32 -13.80 12.19
C PRO A 26 10.87 -13.66 11.73
N GLY A 27 10.66 -13.73 10.41
CA GLY A 27 9.35 -13.81 9.77
C GLY A 27 9.09 -12.73 8.72
N GLY A 28 9.79 -11.61 8.78
CA GLY A 28 9.67 -10.52 7.81
C GLY A 28 10.51 -10.71 6.54
N TRP A 29 10.30 -9.81 5.59
CA TRP A 29 11.09 -9.60 4.38
C TRP A 29 11.67 -8.19 4.41
N ALA A 30 12.83 -8.02 3.79
CA ALA A 30 13.51 -6.74 3.65
C ALA A 30 13.42 -6.24 2.21
N TRP A 31 13.60 -4.92 2.05
CA TRP A 31 13.72 -4.24 0.76
C TRP A 31 14.79 -4.79 -0.21
N THR A 32 15.83 -5.44 0.32
CA THR A 32 16.94 -5.98 -0.49
C THR A 32 17.26 -7.42 -0.13
N ASP A 33 17.69 -8.21 -1.12
CA ASP A 33 18.25 -9.55 -0.97
C ASP A 33 19.72 -9.55 -0.54
N LEU A 34 20.34 -8.38 -0.46
CA LEU A 34 21.73 -8.23 -0.04
C LEU A 34 21.90 -8.39 1.47
N PRO A 35 23.05 -8.92 1.93
CA PRO A 35 23.33 -9.05 3.36
C PRO A 35 23.16 -7.73 4.13
N GLY A 36 22.45 -7.79 5.25
CA GLY A 36 22.18 -6.64 6.12
C GLY A 36 20.85 -5.92 5.84
N GLY A 37 20.06 -6.37 4.85
CA GLY A 37 18.69 -5.87 4.64
C GLY A 37 17.81 -6.11 5.86
N VAL A 38 17.30 -5.05 6.48
CA VAL A 38 16.47 -5.15 7.69
C VAL A 38 15.03 -5.45 7.30
N PRO A 39 14.37 -6.47 7.89
CA PRO A 39 12.97 -6.74 7.60
C PRO A 39 12.07 -5.59 8.06
N ASP A 40 11.07 -5.24 7.25
CA ASP A 40 10.25 -4.05 7.47
C ASP A 40 8.76 -4.26 7.10
N ALA A 41 7.92 -3.33 7.55
CA ALA A 41 6.48 -3.36 7.35
C ALA A 41 6.01 -2.78 6.01
N ASP A 42 6.91 -2.38 5.12
CA ASP A 42 6.59 -1.96 3.76
C ASP A 42 6.70 -3.17 2.81
N ASP A 43 7.82 -3.89 2.88
CA ASP A 43 8.13 -5.04 2.04
C ASP A 43 7.45 -6.34 2.49
N THR A 44 7.34 -6.57 3.80
CA THR A 44 6.70 -7.78 4.34
C THR A 44 5.27 -7.95 3.83
N PRO A 45 4.38 -6.94 3.88
CA PRO A 45 3.05 -7.05 3.30
C PRO A 45 3.05 -7.32 1.78
N GLY A 46 3.98 -6.73 1.03
CA GLY A 46 4.15 -6.98 -0.40
C GLY A 46 4.46 -8.44 -0.70
N ALA A 47 5.42 -9.02 0.02
CA ALA A 47 5.76 -10.45 -0.07
C ALA A 47 4.57 -11.34 0.28
N LEU A 48 3.82 -11.01 1.34
CA LEU A 48 2.62 -11.75 1.74
C LEU A 48 1.54 -11.74 0.64
N LEU A 49 1.27 -10.58 0.03
CA LEU A 49 0.30 -10.47 -1.06
C LEU A 49 0.76 -11.22 -2.31
N ALA A 50 2.05 -11.16 -2.64
CA ALA A 50 2.61 -11.89 -3.77
C ALA A 50 2.52 -13.41 -3.56
N LEU A 51 2.92 -13.92 -2.40
CA LEU A 51 2.81 -15.34 -2.07
C LEU A 51 1.36 -15.84 -2.10
N LYS A 52 0.39 -15.00 -1.73
CA LYS A 52 -1.03 -15.32 -1.81
C LYS A 52 -1.47 -15.59 -3.24
N LEU A 53 -1.01 -14.75 -4.18
CA LEU A 53 -1.37 -14.84 -5.60
C LEU A 53 -0.59 -15.94 -6.32
N LEU A 54 0.64 -16.24 -5.89
CA LEU A 54 1.53 -17.19 -6.55
C LEU A 54 1.46 -18.62 -5.99
N ALA A 55 0.78 -18.83 -4.86
CA ALA A 55 0.52 -20.15 -4.31
C ALA A 55 -0.28 -20.99 -5.31
N ASP A 56 0.23 -22.17 -5.63
CA ASP A 56 -0.44 -23.17 -6.47
C ASP A 56 -0.12 -24.59 -5.99
N GLY A 57 -1.13 -25.48 -6.04
CA GLY A 57 -0.99 -26.92 -5.78
C GLY A 57 -0.11 -27.24 -4.56
N ASP A 58 1.04 -27.87 -4.83
CA ASP A 58 1.97 -28.34 -3.79
C ASP A 58 2.60 -27.22 -2.95
N SER A 59 2.61 -25.97 -3.42
CA SER A 59 3.24 -24.83 -2.71
C SER A 59 2.33 -24.13 -1.71
N GLU A 60 1.03 -24.46 -1.68
CA GLU A 60 0.06 -23.78 -0.81
C GLU A 60 0.41 -23.89 0.67
N ALA A 61 0.89 -25.06 1.10
CA ALA A 61 1.28 -25.29 2.49
C ALA A 61 2.50 -24.44 2.88
N ASP A 62 3.51 -24.38 2.02
CA ASP A 62 4.73 -23.61 2.26
C ASP A 62 4.46 -22.09 2.25
N CYS A 63 3.66 -21.61 1.29
CA CYS A 63 3.21 -20.22 1.23
C CYS A 63 2.40 -19.85 2.48
N ARG A 64 1.49 -20.71 2.93
CA ARG A 64 0.70 -20.47 4.15
C ARG A 64 1.57 -20.43 5.40
N ALA A 65 2.54 -21.33 5.53
CA ALA A 65 3.47 -21.33 6.65
C ALA A 65 4.38 -20.09 6.66
N ALA A 66 4.84 -19.65 5.49
CA ALA A 66 5.57 -18.38 5.35
C ALA A 66 4.69 -17.18 5.71
N ALA A 67 3.43 -17.20 5.27
CA ALA A 67 2.48 -16.15 5.57
C ALA A 67 2.17 -16.06 7.07
N GLU A 68 1.99 -17.19 7.75
CA GLU A 68 1.77 -17.24 9.19
C GLU A 68 2.92 -16.56 9.96
N ARG A 69 4.18 -16.85 9.60
CA ARG A 69 5.36 -16.20 10.21
C ARG A 69 5.38 -14.69 9.97
N GLY A 70 5.15 -14.24 8.74
CA GLY A 70 5.10 -12.81 8.40
C GLY A 70 3.97 -12.07 9.10
N ILE A 71 2.80 -12.69 9.21
CA ILE A 71 1.65 -12.13 9.95
C ILE A 71 1.99 -12.00 11.44
N VAL A 72 2.57 -13.03 12.05
CA VAL A 72 3.00 -12.97 13.46
C VAL A 72 4.03 -11.87 13.68
N TRP A 73 4.99 -11.72 12.75
CA TRP A 73 5.97 -10.64 12.78
C TRP A 73 5.31 -9.25 12.76
N LEU A 74 4.42 -8.98 11.80
CA LEU A 74 3.67 -7.73 11.72
C LEU A 74 2.78 -7.46 12.96
N LEU A 75 2.11 -8.49 13.48
CA LEU A 75 1.28 -8.37 14.68
C LEU A 75 2.09 -7.96 15.91
N ASN A 76 3.34 -8.45 16.01
CA ASN A 76 4.24 -8.12 17.11
C ASN A 76 4.86 -6.73 16.94
N LEU A 77 4.99 -6.26 15.69
CA LEU A 77 5.52 -4.95 15.34
C LEU A 77 4.53 -3.79 15.64
N GLN A 78 3.22 -4.04 15.55
CA GLN A 78 2.17 -3.02 15.74
C GLN A 78 2.36 -2.18 17.01
N ASN A 79 2.43 -0.86 16.84
CA ASN A 79 2.62 0.10 17.92
C ASN A 79 1.40 0.22 18.83
N ARG A 80 1.55 0.90 19.97
CA ARG A 80 0.47 1.08 20.97
C ARG A 80 -0.70 1.91 20.43
N ASP A 81 -0.42 2.90 19.59
CA ASP A 81 -1.40 3.75 18.91
C ASP A 81 -2.28 2.99 17.90
N GLY A 82 -1.88 1.77 17.52
CA GLY A 82 -2.58 0.89 16.60
C GLY A 82 -2.01 0.87 15.19
N GLY A 83 -1.12 1.80 14.84
CA GLY A 83 -0.49 1.83 13.53
C GLY A 83 0.73 0.92 13.44
N LEU A 84 1.29 0.83 12.23
CA LEU A 84 2.48 0.04 11.93
C LEU A 84 3.68 0.95 11.66
N PRO A 85 4.81 0.75 12.35
CA PRO A 85 6.06 1.41 12.04
C PRO A 85 6.82 0.69 10.93
N THR A 86 7.98 1.21 10.54
CA THR A 86 8.80 0.64 9.45
C THR A 86 9.55 -0.60 9.91
N PHE A 87 10.48 -0.44 10.87
CA PHE A 87 11.45 -1.51 11.20
C PHE A 87 11.24 -2.10 12.59
N CYS A 88 10.86 -1.26 13.57
CA CYS A 88 10.78 -1.71 14.96
C CYS A 88 9.60 -1.08 15.69
N ARG A 89 9.08 -1.84 16.64
CA ARG A 89 8.09 -1.34 17.59
C ARG A 89 8.77 -0.37 18.55
N GLY A 90 8.17 0.79 18.75
CA GLY A 90 8.79 1.81 19.60
C GLY A 90 7.82 2.80 20.22
N TRP A 91 8.36 3.95 20.58
CA TRP A 91 7.63 5.05 21.20
C TRP A 91 7.02 5.98 20.14
N GLY A 92 7.41 5.80 18.88
CA GLY A 92 6.91 6.55 17.73
C GLY A 92 7.49 7.95 17.60
N ALA A 93 8.68 8.17 18.17
CA ALA A 93 9.37 9.46 18.17
C ALA A 93 10.33 9.61 16.98
N LEU A 94 10.73 8.51 16.35
CA LEU A 94 11.74 8.46 15.29
C LEU A 94 11.10 7.92 13.99
N PRO A 95 11.61 8.31 12.81
CA PRO A 95 11.02 7.86 11.55
C PRO A 95 10.88 6.34 11.41
N PHE A 96 11.84 5.57 11.93
CA PHE A 96 11.84 4.12 11.81
C PHE A 96 10.89 3.39 12.79
N ASP A 97 10.51 4.04 13.91
CA ASP A 97 9.65 3.46 14.95
C ASP A 97 8.26 4.12 15.04
N ARG A 98 8.02 5.20 14.30
CA ARG A 98 6.72 5.86 14.19
C ARG A 98 5.81 5.13 13.22
N SER A 99 4.55 5.00 13.63
CA SER A 99 3.49 4.49 12.78
C SER A 99 3.23 5.43 11.60
N SER A 100 2.80 4.88 10.47
CA SER A 100 2.32 5.70 9.34
C SER A 100 1.10 5.11 8.63
N PRO A 101 0.27 5.95 7.97
CA PRO A 101 -0.92 5.50 7.26
C PRO A 101 -0.67 4.48 6.14
N ASP A 102 0.34 4.69 5.30
CA ASP A 102 0.74 3.83 4.19
C ASP A 102 1.18 2.42 4.66
N LEU A 103 2.11 2.34 5.62
CA LEU A 103 2.56 1.06 6.18
C LEU A 103 1.43 0.30 6.89
N THR A 104 0.56 1.05 7.58
CA THR A 104 -0.64 0.48 8.21
C THR A 104 -1.60 -0.07 7.15
N ALA A 105 -1.79 0.64 6.04
CA ALA A 105 -2.63 0.20 4.92
C ALA A 105 -2.08 -1.04 4.22
N HIS A 106 -0.77 -1.10 3.97
CA HIS A 106 -0.10 -2.28 3.42
C HIS A 106 -0.33 -3.51 4.30
N THR A 107 -0.11 -3.37 5.61
CA THR A 107 -0.31 -4.45 6.58
C THR A 107 -1.77 -4.92 6.65
N LEU A 108 -2.73 -3.99 6.61
CA LEU A 108 -4.16 -4.32 6.56
C LEU A 108 -4.51 -5.18 5.34
N ARG A 109 -3.96 -4.87 4.17
CA ARG A 109 -4.17 -5.67 2.95
C ARG A 109 -3.62 -7.08 3.10
N ALA A 110 -2.40 -7.22 3.62
CA ALA A 110 -1.78 -8.53 3.82
C ALA A 110 -2.56 -9.39 4.82
N TRP A 111 -3.01 -8.80 5.94
CA TRP A 111 -3.86 -9.50 6.90
C TRP A 111 -5.19 -9.94 6.28
N ALA A 112 -5.87 -9.06 5.55
CA ALA A 112 -7.15 -9.38 4.90
C ALA A 112 -7.02 -10.54 3.89
N ALA A 113 -5.91 -10.57 3.14
CA ALA A 113 -5.65 -11.60 2.13
C ALA A 113 -5.49 -13.01 2.72
N TRP A 114 -4.97 -13.12 3.94
CA TRP A 114 -4.63 -14.40 4.56
C TRP A 114 -5.53 -14.81 5.73
N ASP A 115 -6.30 -13.90 6.32
CA ASP A 115 -7.07 -14.12 7.56
C ASP A 115 -7.89 -15.42 7.55
N LYS A 116 -8.66 -15.69 6.50
CA LYS A 116 -9.51 -16.90 6.40
C LYS A 116 -8.73 -18.21 6.42
N GLU A 117 -7.45 -18.16 6.08
CA GLU A 117 -6.55 -19.31 5.97
C GLU A 117 -5.68 -19.54 7.19
N MET A 118 -5.72 -18.62 8.17
CA MET A 118 -4.94 -18.69 9.40
C MET A 118 -5.67 -19.49 10.49
N PRO A 119 -4.95 -20.09 11.46
CA PRO A 119 -5.54 -20.75 12.62
C PRO A 119 -6.42 -19.81 13.45
N ALA A 120 -7.44 -20.34 14.13
CA ALA A 120 -8.44 -19.55 14.86
C ALA A 120 -7.83 -18.56 15.88
N ALA A 121 -6.80 -18.98 16.61
CA ALA A 121 -6.10 -18.14 17.56
C ALA A 121 -5.42 -16.93 16.87
N LEU A 122 -4.86 -17.14 15.68
CA LEU A 122 -4.22 -16.07 14.92
C LEU A 122 -5.26 -15.13 14.29
N ARG A 123 -6.39 -15.67 13.77
CA ARG A 123 -7.52 -14.86 13.26
C ARG A 123 -8.05 -13.89 14.31
N TRP A 124 -8.18 -14.32 15.56
CA TRP A 124 -8.59 -13.43 16.66
C TRP A 124 -7.59 -12.29 16.88
N ARG A 125 -6.28 -12.57 16.81
CA ARG A 125 -5.24 -11.55 16.91
C ARG A 125 -5.29 -10.58 15.73
N ILE A 126 -5.49 -11.09 14.52
CA ILE A 126 -5.64 -10.29 13.29
C ILE A 126 -6.84 -9.36 13.40
N ASP A 127 -8.00 -9.85 13.83
CA ASP A 127 -9.21 -9.03 13.98
C ASP A 127 -8.98 -7.87 14.97
N ARG A 128 -8.41 -8.17 16.15
CA ARG A 128 -8.08 -7.16 17.14
C ARG A 128 -7.08 -6.14 16.60
N ALA A 129 -6.03 -6.59 15.91
CA ALA A 129 -5.01 -5.71 15.34
C ALA A 129 -5.58 -4.85 14.21
N THR A 130 -6.46 -5.41 13.37
CA THR A 130 -7.19 -4.71 12.30
C THR A 130 -8.01 -3.56 12.85
N ARG A 131 -8.80 -3.78 13.91
CA ARG A 131 -9.60 -2.71 14.54
C ARG A 131 -8.74 -1.58 15.10
N ARG A 132 -7.58 -1.90 15.66
CA ARG A 132 -6.61 -0.90 16.15
C ARG A 132 -5.97 -0.12 15.01
N ALA A 133 -5.62 -0.79 13.92
CA ALA A 133 -5.07 -0.17 12.71
C ALA A 133 -6.08 0.76 12.04
N LEU A 134 -7.34 0.35 11.90
CA LEU A 134 -8.42 1.23 11.41
C LEU A 134 -8.59 2.46 12.30
N THR A 135 -8.62 2.26 13.63
CA THR A 135 -8.67 3.37 14.60
C THR A 135 -7.51 4.35 14.42
N TYR A 136 -6.30 3.85 14.19
CA TYR A 136 -5.13 4.66 13.91
C TYR A 136 -5.31 5.47 12.61
N LEU A 137 -5.75 4.84 11.53
CA LEU A 137 -6.00 5.53 10.25
C LEU A 137 -7.03 6.65 10.40
N TRP A 138 -8.14 6.42 11.12
CA TRP A 138 -9.16 7.44 11.34
C TRP A 138 -8.68 8.61 12.19
N LYS A 139 -7.79 8.37 13.14
CA LYS A 139 -7.17 9.44 13.95
C LYS A 139 -6.14 10.25 13.16
N ASN A 140 -5.54 9.67 12.13
CA ASN A 140 -4.53 10.30 11.28
C ASN A 140 -5.06 10.75 9.92
N GLN A 141 -6.38 10.70 9.72
CA GLN A 141 -7.01 11.34 8.56
C GLN A 141 -7.04 12.85 8.78
N HIS A 142 -6.57 13.61 7.80
CA HIS A 142 -6.60 15.07 7.86
C HIS A 142 -8.03 15.62 7.80
N ALA A 143 -8.18 16.90 8.16
CA ALA A 143 -9.47 17.59 8.13
C ALA A 143 -10.06 17.69 6.71
N ASP A 144 -9.20 17.70 5.69
CA ASP A 144 -9.61 17.67 4.27
C ASP A 144 -9.95 16.27 3.75
N GLY A 145 -9.66 15.22 4.53
CA GLY A 145 -9.94 13.82 4.17
C GLY A 145 -8.72 13.02 3.73
N SER A 146 -7.57 13.65 3.50
CA SER A 146 -6.35 12.98 3.02
C SER A 146 -5.60 12.21 4.11
N TRP A 147 -4.66 11.37 3.69
CA TRP A 147 -3.63 10.76 4.53
C TRP A 147 -2.24 11.03 3.96
N THR A 148 -1.28 11.26 4.85
CA THR A 148 0.13 11.50 4.48
C THR A 148 0.97 10.25 4.72
N PRO A 149 1.72 9.77 3.71
CA PRO A 149 2.65 8.65 3.86
C PRO A 149 3.93 9.07 4.58
N LEU A 150 4.77 8.09 4.92
CA LEU A 150 6.01 8.33 5.67
C LEU A 150 7.25 8.46 4.76
N TRP A 151 7.48 7.48 3.89
CA TRP A 151 8.70 7.40 3.08
C TRP A 151 8.54 7.96 1.67
N PHE A 152 7.30 8.23 1.28
CA PHE A 152 6.94 8.75 -0.04
C PHE A 152 6.61 10.24 0.05
N GLY A 153 7.24 11.03 -0.82
CA GLY A 153 7.13 12.49 -0.85
C GLY A 153 6.90 12.99 -2.26
N ASN A 154 6.74 14.30 -2.41
CA ASN A 154 6.74 14.94 -3.73
C ASN A 154 7.53 16.25 -3.66
N GLN A 155 8.59 16.36 -4.47
CA GLN A 155 9.52 17.49 -4.43
C GLN A 155 8.90 18.81 -4.92
N ASP A 156 7.80 18.74 -5.68
CA ASP A 156 7.11 19.92 -6.22
C ASP A 156 6.06 20.45 -5.22
N LEU A 157 5.77 19.73 -4.13
CA LEU A 157 4.88 20.19 -3.06
C LEU A 157 5.68 20.88 -1.94
N VAL A 158 5.22 22.05 -1.48
CA VAL A 158 5.92 22.86 -0.45
C VAL A 158 6.17 22.09 0.85
N THR A 159 5.22 21.23 1.24
CA THR A 159 5.34 20.38 2.43
C THR A 159 6.23 19.16 2.22
N GLU A 160 6.65 18.89 0.98
CA GLU A 160 7.41 17.71 0.55
C GLU A 160 6.69 16.37 0.83
N THR A 161 5.42 16.43 1.22
CA THR A 161 4.56 15.28 1.47
C THR A 161 3.94 14.74 0.18
N ASN A 162 3.30 13.59 0.25
CA ASN A 162 2.56 13.01 -0.87
C ASN A 162 1.17 12.51 -0.46
N PRO A 163 0.23 13.41 -0.11
CA PRO A 163 -1.12 13.02 0.27
C PRO A 163 -1.88 12.22 -0.80
N THR A 164 -1.55 12.36 -2.10
CA THR A 164 -2.13 11.49 -3.14
C THR A 164 -1.74 10.03 -2.94
N TYR A 165 -0.44 9.76 -2.77
CA TYR A 165 0.08 8.42 -2.49
C TYR A 165 -0.56 7.83 -1.23
N GLY A 166 -0.48 8.55 -0.11
CA GLY A 166 -1.00 8.06 1.17
C GLY A 166 -2.50 7.79 1.14
N THR A 167 -3.28 8.71 0.55
CA THR A 167 -4.74 8.56 0.43
C THR A 167 -5.12 7.39 -0.47
N ALA A 168 -4.46 7.25 -1.63
CA ALA A 168 -4.73 6.15 -2.56
C ALA A 168 -4.47 4.78 -1.92
N LEU A 169 -3.34 4.61 -1.22
CA LEU A 169 -3.03 3.34 -0.55
C LEU A 169 -3.99 3.01 0.60
N VAL A 170 -4.34 4.00 1.43
CA VAL A 170 -5.33 3.80 2.50
C VAL A 170 -6.67 3.38 1.91
N LEU A 171 -7.16 4.06 0.88
CA LEU A 171 -8.42 3.69 0.22
C LEU A 171 -8.37 2.27 -0.36
N ARG A 172 -7.28 1.90 -1.04
CA ARG A 172 -7.08 0.53 -1.55
C ARG A 172 -7.15 -0.52 -0.45
N ALA A 173 -6.59 -0.25 0.73
CA ALA A 173 -6.69 -1.15 1.87
C ALA A 173 -8.12 -1.24 2.43
N LEU A 174 -8.80 -0.11 2.56
CA LEU A 174 -10.16 -0.03 3.08
C LEU A 174 -11.19 -0.74 2.19
N ARG A 175 -10.98 -0.77 0.87
CA ARG A 175 -11.85 -1.49 -0.07
C ARG A 175 -11.88 -2.99 0.20
N GLY A 176 -10.72 -3.61 0.44
CA GLY A 176 -10.63 -5.02 0.83
C GLY A 176 -11.25 -5.34 2.20
N LEU A 177 -11.60 -4.32 2.97
CA LEU A 177 -12.19 -4.41 4.30
C LEU A 177 -13.64 -3.91 4.36
N GLU A 178 -14.24 -3.50 3.24
CA GLU A 178 -15.56 -2.85 3.20
C GLU A 178 -16.65 -3.57 4.01
N PRO A 179 -16.77 -4.92 3.96
CA PRO A 179 -17.77 -5.63 4.76
C PRO A 179 -17.58 -5.50 6.28
N ARG A 180 -16.41 -5.07 6.74
CA ARG A 180 -16.07 -4.87 8.16
C ARG A 180 -16.28 -3.43 8.62
N LEU A 181 -16.43 -2.48 7.70
CA LEU A 181 -16.56 -1.07 8.04
C LEU A 181 -17.99 -0.74 8.47
N ASP A 182 -18.13 0.08 9.50
CA ASP A 182 -19.44 0.66 9.86
C ASP A 182 -19.81 1.86 8.96
N ALA A 183 -21.00 2.42 9.17
CA ALA A 183 -21.47 3.56 8.37
C ALA A 183 -20.63 4.83 8.54
N ALA A 184 -20.09 5.08 9.74
CA ALA A 184 -19.23 6.23 10.02
C ALA A 184 -17.84 6.07 9.40
N GLU A 185 -17.29 4.85 9.44
CA GLU A 185 -16.04 4.50 8.78
C GLU A 185 -16.15 4.59 7.25
N ARG A 186 -17.25 4.11 6.67
CA ARG A 186 -17.55 4.32 5.25
C ARG A 186 -17.63 5.81 4.88
N ALA A 187 -18.18 6.65 5.75
CA ALA A 187 -18.22 8.10 5.53
C ALA A 187 -16.81 8.72 5.59
N ARG A 188 -15.93 8.26 6.50
CA ARG A 188 -14.52 8.68 6.54
C ARG A 188 -13.76 8.26 5.28
N ALA A 189 -13.95 7.04 4.80
CA ALA A 189 -13.39 6.57 3.53
C ALA A 189 -13.86 7.44 2.35
N ALA A 190 -15.16 7.78 2.30
CA ALA A 190 -15.71 8.65 1.26
C ALA A 190 -15.09 10.05 1.26
N ARG A 191 -14.67 10.60 2.42
CA ARG A 191 -13.93 11.88 2.46
C ARG A 191 -12.57 11.79 1.77
N GLY A 192 -11.87 10.65 1.90
CA GLY A 192 -10.62 10.41 1.17
C GLY A 192 -10.83 10.32 -0.33
N GLU A 193 -11.89 9.65 -0.77
CA GLU A 193 -12.28 9.62 -2.18
C GLU A 193 -12.59 11.04 -2.70
N SER A 194 -13.39 11.81 -1.96
CA SER A 194 -13.69 13.20 -2.31
C SER A 194 -12.44 14.05 -2.40
N TRP A 195 -11.45 13.83 -1.53
CA TRP A 195 -10.16 14.51 -1.60
C TRP A 195 -9.41 14.18 -2.89
N LEU A 196 -9.31 12.89 -3.28
CA LEU A 196 -8.67 12.51 -4.55
C LEU A 196 -9.40 13.15 -5.74
N LEU A 197 -10.73 13.10 -5.76
CA LEU A 197 -11.53 13.70 -6.83
C LEU A 197 -11.29 15.21 -6.95
N ALA A 198 -11.20 15.91 -5.82
CA ALA A 198 -10.96 17.35 -5.77
C ALA A 198 -9.53 17.76 -6.16
N ASN A 199 -8.57 16.82 -6.12
CA ASN A 199 -7.16 17.07 -6.42
C ASN A 199 -6.71 16.49 -7.78
N GLN A 200 -7.65 16.07 -8.64
CA GLN A 200 -7.33 15.76 -10.03
C GLN A 200 -7.00 17.04 -10.79
N ASN A 201 -5.90 17.05 -11.53
CA ASN A 201 -5.49 18.18 -12.35
C ASN A 201 -6.38 18.32 -13.60
N GLY A 202 -6.37 19.51 -14.20
CA GLY A 202 -7.15 19.81 -15.41
C GLY A 202 -6.75 18.98 -16.65
N ASP A 203 -5.57 18.37 -16.64
CA ASP A 203 -5.11 17.43 -17.67
C ASP A 203 -5.65 16.00 -17.48
N GLY A 204 -6.29 15.72 -16.34
CA GLY A 204 -6.79 14.41 -15.97
C GLY A 204 -5.85 13.56 -15.12
N GLY A 205 -4.61 13.99 -14.89
CA GLY A 205 -3.66 13.29 -14.02
C GLY A 205 -3.73 13.74 -12.55
N TRP A 206 -2.88 13.14 -11.74
CA TRP A 206 -2.61 13.54 -10.36
C TRP A 206 -1.10 13.67 -10.13
N GLY A 207 -0.72 14.64 -9.29
CA GLY A 207 0.60 14.71 -8.66
C GLY A 207 0.51 14.44 -7.16
N GLY A 208 1.55 14.80 -6.40
CA GLY A 208 1.61 14.58 -4.94
C GLY A 208 0.51 15.26 -4.11
N GLY A 209 -0.17 16.27 -4.68
CA GLY A 209 -1.33 16.96 -4.12
C GLY A 209 -1.80 18.09 -5.03
N GLY A 210 -2.82 18.85 -4.62
CA GLY A 210 -3.38 19.93 -5.43
C GLY A 210 -2.32 20.93 -5.91
N GLY A 211 -2.31 21.20 -7.23
CA GLY A 211 -1.40 22.15 -7.86
C GLY A 211 0.00 21.62 -8.18
N THR A 212 0.30 20.36 -7.87
CA THR A 212 1.54 19.69 -8.31
C THR A 212 1.36 19.06 -9.69
N ARG A 213 2.47 18.90 -10.44
CA ARG A 213 2.44 18.32 -11.78
C ARG A 213 2.02 16.85 -11.75
N SER A 214 1.24 16.45 -12.75
CA SER A 214 0.81 15.06 -12.90
C SER A 214 2.00 14.12 -13.18
N SER A 215 2.02 12.96 -12.53
CA SER A 215 3.02 11.90 -12.72
C SER A 215 2.34 10.56 -13.01
N LEU A 216 3.09 9.59 -13.56
CA LEU A 216 2.56 8.23 -13.75
C LEU A 216 2.23 7.58 -12.42
N GLU A 217 3.07 7.82 -11.42
CA GLU A 217 2.99 7.20 -10.12
C GLU A 217 1.73 7.59 -9.36
N GLU A 218 1.52 8.90 -9.17
CA GLU A 218 0.36 9.39 -8.43
C GLU A 218 -0.93 9.20 -9.24
N THR A 219 -0.90 9.39 -10.56
CA THR A 219 -2.08 9.15 -11.41
C THR A 219 -2.51 7.69 -11.36
N ALA A 220 -1.58 6.75 -11.49
CA ALA A 220 -1.91 5.34 -11.48
C ALA A 220 -2.47 4.89 -10.13
N LEU A 221 -1.89 5.36 -9.02
CA LEU A 221 -2.41 5.08 -7.68
C LEU A 221 -3.80 5.67 -7.45
N ALA A 222 -4.04 6.91 -7.87
CA ALA A 222 -5.35 7.55 -7.75
C ALA A 222 -6.41 6.85 -8.61
N VAL A 223 -6.08 6.49 -9.86
CA VAL A 223 -6.97 5.73 -10.75
C VAL A 223 -7.30 4.36 -10.13
N ALA A 224 -6.30 3.62 -9.66
CA ALA A 224 -6.50 2.33 -9.00
C ALA A 224 -7.41 2.44 -7.77
N ALA A 225 -7.25 3.50 -6.96
CA ALA A 225 -8.08 3.72 -5.78
C ALA A 225 -9.54 4.10 -6.11
N LEU A 226 -9.74 4.86 -7.20
CA LEU A 226 -11.06 5.34 -7.62
C LEU A 226 -11.82 4.38 -8.57
N ALA A 227 -11.15 3.37 -9.12
CA ALA A 227 -11.75 2.37 -10.00
C ALA A 227 -12.82 1.51 -9.30
N GLU A 228 -12.73 1.36 -7.98
CA GLU A 228 -13.73 0.69 -7.14
C GLU A 228 -14.32 1.71 -6.16
N PRO A 229 -15.15 2.67 -6.62
CA PRO A 229 -15.57 3.78 -5.78
C PRO A 229 -16.60 3.33 -4.74
N GLY A 230 -16.54 3.92 -3.54
CA GLY A 230 -17.56 3.79 -2.52
C GLY A 230 -18.78 4.64 -2.82
N ARG A 231 -18.97 5.72 -2.05
CA ARG A 231 -20.19 6.55 -2.11
C ARG A 231 -20.18 7.54 -3.28
N ASN A 232 -19.02 7.80 -3.88
CA ASN A 232 -18.82 8.81 -4.92
C ASN A 232 -18.73 8.19 -6.32
N ALA A 233 -19.55 7.18 -6.61
CA ALA A 233 -19.38 6.34 -7.80
C ALA A 233 -19.51 7.09 -9.13
N SER A 234 -20.44 8.06 -9.22
CA SER A 234 -20.66 8.84 -10.44
C SER A 234 -19.44 9.70 -10.79
N GLU A 235 -19.00 10.55 -9.86
CA GLU A 235 -17.86 11.44 -10.01
C GLU A 235 -16.56 10.66 -10.24
N ALA A 236 -16.39 9.53 -9.56
CA ALA A 236 -15.25 8.64 -9.75
C ALA A 236 -15.23 7.99 -11.14
N THR A 237 -16.38 7.77 -11.79
CA THR A 237 -16.43 7.28 -13.18
C THR A 237 -15.73 8.23 -14.13
N GLU A 238 -16.08 9.51 -14.05
CA GLU A 238 -15.53 10.51 -14.94
C GLU A 238 -14.04 10.75 -14.63
N ALA A 239 -13.68 10.86 -13.36
CA ALA A 239 -12.31 11.06 -12.92
C ALA A 239 -11.39 9.92 -13.37
N VAL A 240 -11.82 8.66 -13.19
CA VAL A 240 -11.09 7.47 -13.65
C VAL A 240 -10.91 7.48 -15.16
N SER A 241 -11.96 7.81 -15.92
CA SER A 241 -11.89 7.87 -17.38
C SER A 241 -10.88 8.92 -17.88
N ARG A 242 -10.80 10.07 -17.20
CA ARG A 242 -9.79 11.11 -17.51
C ARG A 242 -8.38 10.63 -17.14
N GLY A 243 -8.21 10.02 -15.97
CA GLY A 243 -6.94 9.47 -15.51
C GLY A 243 -6.41 8.35 -16.40
N GLU A 244 -7.28 7.43 -16.83
CA GLU A 244 -6.92 6.36 -17.76
C GLU A 244 -6.42 6.92 -19.10
N ARG A 245 -7.12 7.92 -19.68
CA ARG A 245 -6.65 8.60 -20.90
C ARG A 245 -5.31 9.28 -20.69
N TRP A 246 -5.11 9.92 -19.54
CA TRP A 246 -3.83 10.54 -19.19
C TRP A 246 -2.72 9.48 -19.10
N LEU A 247 -2.95 8.35 -18.41
CA LEU A 247 -1.99 7.24 -18.32
C LEU A 247 -1.65 6.66 -19.68
N ALA A 248 -2.65 6.44 -20.54
CA ALA A 248 -2.43 5.97 -21.91
C ALA A 248 -1.54 6.94 -22.69
N ALA A 249 -1.80 8.24 -22.62
CA ALA A 249 -0.96 9.25 -23.29
C ALA A 249 0.46 9.31 -22.71
N ALA A 250 0.59 9.39 -21.37
CA ALA A 250 1.86 9.51 -20.67
C ALA A 250 2.76 8.28 -20.83
N THR A 251 2.17 7.10 -21.03
CA THR A 251 2.91 5.85 -21.30
C THR A 251 3.12 5.56 -22.80
N LYS A 252 2.72 6.48 -23.69
CA LYS A 252 2.66 6.23 -25.14
C LYS A 252 1.95 4.89 -25.47
N ASN A 253 0.78 4.71 -24.87
CA ASN A 253 -0.05 3.50 -24.91
C ASN A 253 0.70 2.24 -24.43
N GLY A 254 1.36 2.34 -23.27
CA GLY A 254 2.04 1.23 -22.62
C GLY A 254 3.41 0.86 -23.20
N THR A 255 4.03 1.74 -23.99
CA THR A 255 5.36 1.49 -24.59
C THR A 255 6.50 2.15 -23.83
N GLU A 256 6.22 3.18 -23.04
CA GLU A 256 7.20 3.91 -22.22
C GLU A 256 6.66 4.16 -20.82
N PHE A 257 7.54 4.15 -19.81
CA PHE A 257 7.16 4.37 -18.41
C PHE A 257 8.20 5.28 -17.73
N PRO A 258 8.23 6.58 -18.06
CA PRO A 258 9.14 7.54 -17.43
C PRO A 258 8.87 7.63 -15.93
N ALA A 259 9.87 7.31 -15.11
CA ALA A 259 9.77 7.40 -13.66
C ALA A 259 9.94 8.85 -13.16
N ALA A 260 9.19 9.21 -12.12
CA ALA A 260 9.28 10.48 -11.42
C ALA A 260 9.87 10.30 -10.00
N PRO A 261 10.47 11.36 -9.42
CA PRO A 261 10.88 11.34 -8.02
C PRO A 261 9.67 11.17 -7.09
N ILE A 262 9.71 10.19 -6.18
CA ILE A 262 8.56 9.83 -5.33
C ILE A 262 8.90 9.50 -3.88
N GLY A 263 10.18 9.37 -3.55
CA GLY A 263 10.60 8.97 -2.21
C GLY A 263 11.62 9.91 -1.60
N PHE A 264 11.68 9.91 -0.28
CA PHE A 264 12.66 10.63 0.51
C PHE A 264 13.53 9.63 1.27
N TYR A 265 14.83 9.59 0.97
CA TYR A 265 15.82 9.00 1.87
C TYR A 265 16.37 10.09 2.80
N PHE A 266 16.84 9.68 3.99
CA PHE A 266 17.35 10.55 5.06
C PHE A 266 17.97 11.87 4.53
N ALA A 267 17.40 13.02 4.92
CA ALA A 267 17.84 14.37 4.56
C ALA A 267 17.58 14.87 3.12
N LYS A 268 16.38 14.67 2.56
CA LYS A 268 15.91 15.24 1.27
C LYS A 268 16.60 14.67 0.04
N LEU A 269 17.09 13.44 0.14
CA LEU A 269 17.58 12.71 -1.03
C LEU A 269 16.39 12.08 -1.75
N TRP A 270 15.99 12.74 -2.84
CA TRP A 270 14.92 12.26 -3.71
C TRP A 270 15.40 11.08 -4.55
N TYR A 271 14.59 10.02 -4.60
CA TYR A 271 14.80 8.89 -5.50
C TYR A 271 13.55 8.61 -6.33
N PHE A 272 13.76 7.90 -7.43
CA PHE A 272 12.71 7.30 -8.24
C PHE A 272 12.91 5.79 -8.26
N GLU A 273 11.84 5.03 -8.55
CA GLU A 273 11.94 3.62 -8.90
C GLU A 273 11.46 3.42 -10.33
N ARG A 274 12.29 2.77 -11.15
CA ARG A 274 12.03 2.41 -12.53
C ARG A 274 10.78 1.53 -12.70
N LEU A 275 10.48 0.60 -11.78
CA LEU A 275 9.35 -0.33 -11.96
C LEU A 275 8.02 0.21 -11.45
N TYR A 276 8.01 1.19 -10.55
CA TYR A 276 6.78 1.78 -10.02
C TYR A 276 5.78 2.27 -11.07
N PRO A 277 6.17 3.09 -12.07
CA PRO A 277 5.22 3.53 -13.10
C PRO A 277 4.66 2.35 -13.90
N MET A 278 5.44 1.30 -14.16
CA MET A 278 4.95 0.08 -14.83
C MET A 278 3.95 -0.69 -13.95
N ILE A 279 4.33 -0.98 -12.71
CA ILE A 279 3.55 -1.81 -11.79
C ILE A 279 2.21 -1.14 -11.50
N TRP A 280 2.23 0.15 -11.14
CA TRP A 280 1.00 0.85 -10.76
C TRP A 280 0.11 1.15 -11.95
N ALA A 281 0.66 1.52 -13.13
CA ALA A 281 -0.17 1.70 -14.33
C ALA A 281 -0.86 0.40 -14.74
N THR A 282 -0.14 -0.73 -14.67
CA THR A 282 -0.70 -2.06 -14.96
C THR A 282 -1.86 -2.38 -14.00
N GLU A 283 -1.68 -2.14 -12.70
CA GLU A 283 -2.75 -2.33 -11.73
C GLU A 283 -3.94 -1.38 -11.96
N ALA A 284 -3.69 -0.11 -12.29
CA ALA A 284 -4.75 0.83 -12.62
C ALA A 284 -5.61 0.32 -13.78
N TRP A 285 -5.00 -0.13 -14.86
CA TRP A 285 -5.72 -0.67 -16.01
C TRP A 285 -6.47 -1.96 -15.70
N GLU A 286 -5.87 -2.88 -14.93
CA GLU A 286 -6.55 -4.11 -14.48
C GLU A 286 -7.86 -3.77 -13.75
N ARG A 287 -7.81 -2.82 -12.81
CA ARG A 287 -8.97 -2.41 -12.02
C ARG A 287 -10.03 -1.70 -12.85
N VAL A 288 -9.60 -0.85 -13.80
CA VAL A 288 -10.52 -0.20 -14.74
C VAL A 288 -11.21 -1.22 -15.64
N ALA A 289 -10.46 -2.21 -16.14
CA ALA A 289 -11.03 -3.31 -16.94
C ALA A 289 -12.07 -4.11 -16.14
N ALA A 290 -11.71 -4.55 -14.92
CA ALA A 290 -12.62 -5.29 -14.05
C ALA A 290 -13.90 -4.50 -13.71
N ARG A 291 -13.77 -3.18 -13.50
CA ARG A 291 -14.91 -2.29 -13.30
C ARG A 291 -15.84 -2.25 -14.51
N ASN A 292 -15.27 -2.13 -15.71
CA ASN A 292 -16.05 -2.06 -16.95
C ASN A 292 -16.77 -3.38 -17.26
N GLU A 293 -16.22 -4.52 -16.81
CA GLU A 293 -16.87 -5.83 -16.94
C GLU A 293 -18.02 -6.03 -15.93
N ALA A 294 -17.99 -5.32 -14.80
CA ALA A 294 -18.99 -5.44 -13.73
C ALA A 294 -20.22 -4.53 -13.88
N GLY A 295 -20.17 -3.55 -14.78
CA GLY A 295 -21.25 -2.59 -15.07
C GLY A 295 -22.09 -2.98 -16.28
#